data_AF-A0A0C3DVS2-F1
#
_entry.id   AF-A0A0C3DVS2-F1
#
_cell.length_a   1.000
_cell.length_b   1.000
_cell.length_c   1.000
_cell.angle_alpha   90.00
_cell.angle_beta   90.00
_cell.angle_gamma   90.00
#
_symmetry.space_group_name_H-M   'P 1'
#
loop_
_entity.id
_entity.type
_entity.pdbx_description
1 polymer ?
#
loop_
_entity_poly.entity_id
_entity_poly.type
_entity_poly.pdbx_seq_one_letter_code
_entity_poly.pdbx_strand_id
1 'polypeptide(L)'
;MNPLLSSTRAQLPDPALSRRQLSDSASQLPAAVDSQSNPSKHAYTPAPSHMDPDELIDVRLPRAVQAVYLRPLRRQAEYGIPSCDLQMRSYSVRNLEFFADFALRAAYYLGLPASGPVPLPRIVERWTVPRAHFIHKKSQENFERKTLRRLIQIKDGNPETVQVWLAFLMEHAYYGIGMKANVWNYEKLGVGKTMDASMEELKKDLDSKWSLIGLSRKDAVAEKVLEMIDKKTFMRGREGPKTRIDPLPLNPPTYN
;
A
#
# COMPACT_ATOMS: atom_id res chain seq x y z
N MET A 1 61.46 -2.43 -40.10
CA MET A 1 61.29 -3.66 -40.92
C MET A 1 59.98 -4.32 -40.50
N ASN A 2 58.99 -4.28 -41.39
CA ASN A 2 57.67 -4.97 -41.35
C ASN A 2 57.84 -6.51 -41.40
N PRO A 3 56.80 -7.39 -41.23
CA PRO A 3 55.36 -7.21 -41.53
C PRO A 3 54.34 -7.81 -40.51
N LEU A 4 53.13 -7.25 -40.38
CA LEU A 4 51.81 -7.63 -40.97
C LEU A 4 51.29 -9.06 -40.68
N LEU A 5 50.04 -9.13 -40.18
CA LEU A 5 48.93 -10.09 -40.44
C LEU A 5 47.96 -10.05 -39.22
N SER A 6 46.88 -9.26 -39.23
CA SER A 6 45.54 -9.48 -39.83
C SER A 6 44.55 -10.31 -38.98
N SER A 7 43.59 -9.58 -38.37
CA SER A 7 42.14 -9.84 -38.26
C SER A 7 41.62 -11.27 -38.46
N THR A 8 40.90 -11.81 -37.46
CA THR A 8 39.53 -12.33 -37.68
C THR A 8 38.71 -12.38 -36.38
N ARG A 9 37.61 -11.62 -36.36
CA ARG A 9 36.54 -11.58 -35.35
C ARG A 9 35.51 -12.66 -35.72
N ALA A 10 35.24 -13.62 -34.84
CA ALA A 10 34.20 -14.61 -35.05
C ALA A 10 32.81 -13.94 -34.94
N GLN A 11 32.07 -13.97 -36.03
CA GLN A 11 30.78 -13.32 -36.22
C GLN A 11 29.74 -14.43 -36.46
N LEU A 12 28.72 -14.48 -35.61
CA LEU A 12 27.56 -15.36 -35.74
C LEU A 12 26.74 -14.96 -36.99
N PRO A 13 26.19 -15.91 -37.76
CA PRO A 13 25.42 -15.57 -38.96
C PRO A 13 23.94 -15.27 -38.64
N ASP A 14 23.48 -14.11 -39.13
CA ASP A 14 22.05 -13.77 -39.27
C ASP A 14 21.44 -14.51 -40.48
N PRO A 15 20.20 -15.02 -40.39
CA PRO A 15 19.45 -15.43 -41.57
C PRO A 15 18.37 -14.39 -41.94
N ALA A 16 18.55 -13.74 -43.09
CA ALA A 16 17.53 -12.90 -43.70
C ALA A 16 16.91 -13.60 -44.93
N LEU A 17 15.58 -13.50 -45.01
CA LEU A 17 14.70 -13.52 -46.19
C LEU A 17 14.23 -14.88 -46.76
N SER A 18 12.95 -15.19 -46.50
CA SER A 18 12.04 -15.54 -47.61
C SER A 18 10.69 -14.85 -47.43
N ARG A 19 10.50 -13.80 -48.23
CA ARG A 19 9.24 -13.12 -48.51
C ARG A 19 8.46 -13.99 -49.50
N ARG A 20 7.29 -14.50 -49.13
CA ARG A 20 6.30 -15.00 -50.09
C ARG A 20 5.02 -14.19 -49.96
N GLN A 21 4.73 -13.45 -51.03
CA GLN A 21 3.42 -12.90 -51.32
C GLN A 21 2.51 -14.03 -51.78
N LEU A 22 1.28 -14.06 -51.27
CA LEU A 22 0.12 -14.53 -52.03
C LEU A 22 -1.02 -13.55 -51.75
N SER A 23 -1.63 -13.15 -52.86
CA SER A 23 -2.63 -12.11 -53.05
C SER A 23 -4.04 -12.56 -52.70
N ASP A 24 -4.79 -11.61 -52.14
CA ASP A 24 -6.13 -11.16 -52.56
C ASP A 24 -7.29 -12.17 -52.64
N SER A 25 -8.30 -11.99 -51.78
CA SER A 25 -9.72 -11.90 -52.17
C SER A 25 -10.60 -11.49 -50.98
N ALA A 26 -11.45 -10.51 -51.26
CA ALA A 26 -12.45 -9.84 -50.43
C ALA A 26 -13.48 -10.76 -49.75
N SER A 27 -14.00 -10.34 -48.59
CA SER A 27 -15.44 -10.08 -48.39
C SER A 27 -15.78 -9.67 -46.94
N GLN A 28 -16.30 -8.44 -46.81
CA GLN A 28 -17.36 -7.97 -45.90
C GLN A 28 -17.22 -8.02 -44.37
N LEU A 29 -17.04 -6.81 -43.82
CA LEU A 29 -17.64 -6.36 -42.57
C LEU A 29 -19.19 -6.41 -42.65
N PRO A 30 -19.88 -6.68 -41.54
CA PRO A 30 -21.19 -6.07 -41.32
C PRO A 30 -21.17 -5.08 -40.16
N ALA A 31 -22.06 -4.10 -40.34
CA ALA A 31 -22.23 -2.89 -39.58
C ALA A 31 -22.81 -3.10 -38.17
N ALA A 32 -22.70 -2.04 -37.40
CA ALA A 32 -23.24 -1.85 -36.06
C ALA A 32 -24.74 -2.18 -35.95
N VAL A 33 -25.12 -2.79 -34.82
CA VAL A 33 -26.47 -2.71 -34.26
C VAL A 33 -26.33 -2.16 -32.84
N ASP A 34 -26.83 -0.95 -32.68
CA ASP A 34 -26.97 -0.26 -31.40
C ASP A 34 -28.15 -0.88 -30.63
N SER A 35 -27.94 -1.26 -29.37
CA SER A 35 -29.03 -1.49 -28.42
C SER A 35 -28.52 -1.37 -26.98
N GLN A 36 -29.01 -0.33 -26.32
CA GLN A 36 -28.86 -0.10 -24.89
C GLN A 36 -29.42 -1.29 -24.10
N SER A 37 -28.62 -1.91 -23.22
CA SER A 37 -29.15 -2.63 -22.05
C SER A 37 -28.12 -2.81 -20.93
N ASN A 38 -28.40 -2.15 -19.80
CA ASN A 38 -28.05 -2.39 -18.39
C ASN A 38 -26.85 -3.28 -17.96
N PRO A 39 -26.10 -2.85 -16.92
CA PRO A 39 -25.03 -3.63 -16.32
C PRO A 39 -25.59 -4.51 -15.18
N SER A 40 -25.80 -5.81 -15.43
CA SER A 40 -25.80 -6.88 -14.39
C SER A 40 -26.38 -8.20 -14.92
N LYS A 41 -25.56 -9.04 -15.56
CA LYS A 41 -25.78 -10.49 -15.63
C LYS A 41 -24.42 -11.21 -15.72
N HIS A 42 -23.77 -11.47 -14.59
CA HIS A 42 -22.94 -12.67 -14.53
C HIS A 42 -23.90 -13.85 -14.49
N ALA A 43 -24.24 -14.39 -15.67
CA ALA A 43 -25.00 -15.61 -15.77
C ALA A 43 -24.15 -16.74 -15.15
N TYR A 44 -24.64 -17.32 -14.05
CA TYR A 44 -24.11 -18.58 -13.56
C TYR A 44 -24.54 -19.65 -14.57
N THR A 45 -23.63 -20.03 -15.47
CA THR A 45 -23.82 -21.20 -16.32
C THR A 45 -23.87 -22.42 -15.40
N PRO A 46 -24.94 -23.23 -15.38
CA PRO A 46 -24.99 -24.41 -14.54
C PRO A 46 -23.85 -25.35 -14.90
N ALA A 47 -23.09 -25.79 -13.89
CA ALA A 47 -22.00 -26.73 -14.08
C ALA A 47 -22.53 -28.02 -14.75
N PRO A 48 -21.86 -28.53 -15.80
CA PRO A 48 -22.30 -29.74 -16.48
C PRO A 48 -22.33 -30.92 -15.49
N SER A 49 -23.44 -31.66 -15.49
CA SER A 49 -23.82 -32.59 -14.42
C SER A 49 -23.03 -33.90 -14.39
N HIS A 50 -22.11 -34.15 -15.30
CA HIS A 50 -21.13 -35.23 -15.22
C HIS A 50 -19.94 -34.88 -16.11
N MET A 51 -18.79 -34.52 -15.53
CA MET A 51 -17.50 -34.54 -16.22
C MET A 51 -16.80 -35.84 -15.88
N ASP A 52 -16.24 -36.50 -16.89
CA ASP A 52 -15.41 -37.69 -16.70
C ASP A 52 -14.20 -37.36 -15.81
N PRO A 53 -13.79 -38.27 -14.90
CA PRO A 53 -12.74 -37.98 -13.90
C PRO A 53 -11.39 -37.62 -14.52
N ASP A 54 -11.13 -38.05 -15.76
CA ASP A 54 -9.89 -37.73 -16.50
C ASP A 54 -9.89 -36.30 -17.07
N GLU A 55 -11.06 -35.68 -17.33
CA GLU A 55 -11.16 -34.29 -17.82
C GLU A 55 -11.05 -33.24 -16.70
N LEU A 56 -11.20 -33.65 -15.43
CA LEU A 56 -11.01 -32.78 -14.26
C LEU A 56 -9.55 -32.38 -14.04
N ILE A 57 -8.61 -33.07 -14.67
CA ILE A 57 -7.17 -32.88 -14.50
C ILE A 57 -6.67 -31.61 -15.23
N ASP A 58 -7.37 -31.17 -16.30
CA ASP A 58 -7.00 -30.00 -17.12
C ASP A 58 -7.81 -28.73 -16.81
N VAL A 59 -8.64 -28.74 -15.75
CA VAL A 59 -9.42 -27.57 -15.36
C VAL A 59 -8.52 -26.52 -14.71
N ARG A 60 -8.32 -25.40 -15.40
CA ARG A 60 -7.55 -24.26 -14.86
C ARG A 60 -8.21 -23.72 -13.60
N LEU A 61 -7.41 -23.54 -12.55
CA LEU A 61 -7.88 -22.93 -11.31
C LEU A 61 -8.39 -21.48 -11.57
N PRO A 62 -9.37 -20.98 -10.82
CA PRO A 62 -9.80 -19.59 -10.93
C PRO A 62 -8.65 -18.61 -10.75
N ARG A 63 -8.66 -17.50 -11.49
CA ARG A 63 -7.56 -16.50 -11.48
C ARG A 63 -7.26 -15.94 -10.10
N ALA A 64 -8.27 -15.83 -9.23
CA ALA A 64 -8.10 -15.42 -7.85
C ALA A 64 -7.24 -16.42 -7.05
N VAL A 65 -7.51 -17.72 -7.20
CA VAL A 65 -6.76 -18.81 -6.55
C VAL A 65 -5.33 -18.86 -7.10
N GLN A 66 -5.17 -18.75 -8.42
CA GLN A 66 -3.85 -18.69 -9.05
C GLN A 66 -3.02 -17.51 -8.52
N ALA A 67 -3.63 -16.34 -8.35
CA ALA A 67 -2.95 -15.15 -7.85
C ALA A 67 -2.40 -15.31 -6.43
N VAL A 68 -3.01 -16.17 -5.59
CA VAL A 68 -2.50 -16.47 -4.24
C VAL A 68 -1.11 -17.12 -4.30
N TYR A 69 -0.94 -18.10 -5.18
CA TYR A 69 0.33 -18.83 -5.35
C TYR A 69 1.42 -18.03 -6.07
N LEU A 70 1.02 -17.04 -6.86
CA LEU A 70 1.93 -16.15 -7.56
C LEU A 70 2.38 -14.98 -6.67
N ARG A 71 3.44 -14.30 -7.12
CA ARG A 71 3.87 -13.02 -6.55
C ARG A 71 2.77 -11.97 -6.74
N PRO A 72 2.68 -10.97 -5.84
CA PRO A 72 1.65 -9.94 -5.92
C PRO A 72 1.80 -9.17 -7.23
N LEU A 73 0.71 -9.13 -7.99
CA LEU A 73 0.62 -8.35 -9.22
C LEU A 73 0.69 -6.86 -8.89
N ARG A 74 1.30 -6.06 -9.77
CA ARG A 74 1.51 -4.62 -9.55
C ARG A 74 1.05 -3.85 -10.78
N ARG A 75 0.37 -2.73 -10.57
CA ARG A 75 -0.02 -1.81 -11.65
C ARG A 75 1.09 -0.81 -11.93
N GLN A 76 1.13 -0.35 -13.17
CA GLN A 76 2.07 0.69 -13.60
C GLN A 76 1.50 2.07 -13.23
N ALA A 77 2.37 2.98 -12.79
CA ALA A 77 2.02 4.38 -12.54
C ALA A 77 2.24 5.18 -13.83
N GLU A 78 1.38 6.15 -14.10
CA GLU A 78 1.43 6.97 -15.32
C GLU A 78 2.27 8.24 -15.08
N TYR A 79 1.97 8.97 -14.01
CA TYR A 79 2.62 10.24 -13.66
C TYR A 79 3.70 10.06 -12.59
N GLY A 80 3.54 9.04 -11.74
CA GLY A 80 4.50 8.68 -10.71
C GLY A 80 4.49 9.59 -9.47
N ILE A 81 3.42 10.36 -9.26
CA ILE A 81 3.25 11.29 -8.15
C ILE A 81 2.86 10.50 -6.89
N PRO A 82 3.55 10.66 -5.75
CA PRO A 82 3.22 9.92 -4.53
C PRO A 82 1.92 10.44 -3.90
N SER A 83 0.95 9.56 -3.70
CA SER A 83 -0.33 9.87 -3.05
C SER A 83 -0.37 9.38 -1.60
N CYS A 84 0.29 8.27 -1.29
CA CYS A 84 0.35 7.74 0.07
C CYS A 84 1.63 6.96 0.34
N ASP A 85 2.23 7.19 1.50
CA ASP A 85 3.37 6.45 2.03
C ASP A 85 2.93 5.71 3.29
N LEU A 86 2.87 4.38 3.21
CA LEU A 86 2.59 3.50 4.33
C LEU A 86 3.90 2.94 4.89
N GLN A 87 4.28 3.40 6.07
CA GLN A 87 5.39 2.85 6.82
C GLN A 87 4.90 1.82 7.84
N MET A 88 5.39 0.60 7.73
CA MET A 88 5.13 -0.48 8.68
C MET A 88 6.35 -0.72 9.55
N ARG A 89 6.14 -1.01 10.83
CA ARG A 89 7.19 -1.28 11.82
C ARG A 89 6.86 -2.54 12.61
N SER A 90 7.83 -3.41 12.79
CA SER A 90 7.69 -4.61 13.62
C SER A 90 9.02 -5.03 14.22
N TYR A 91 8.99 -5.85 15.27
CA TYR A 91 10.15 -6.54 15.81
C TYR A 91 10.41 -7.89 15.12
N SER A 92 9.45 -8.42 14.35
CA SER A 92 9.55 -9.69 13.62
C SER A 92 9.59 -9.47 12.11
N VAL A 93 10.46 -10.21 11.41
CA VAL A 93 10.58 -10.13 9.93
C VAL A 93 9.37 -10.80 9.27
N ARG A 94 8.99 -12.00 9.73
CA ARG A 94 8.00 -12.86 9.06
C ARG A 94 6.64 -12.18 8.94
N ASN A 95 6.16 -11.62 10.04
CA ASN A 95 4.86 -10.94 10.09
C ASN A 95 4.87 -9.71 9.18
N LEU A 96 5.96 -8.94 9.21
CA LEU A 96 6.11 -7.71 8.45
C LEU A 96 6.14 -7.98 6.94
N GLU A 97 6.82 -9.03 6.49
CA GLU A 97 6.87 -9.42 5.08
C GLU A 97 5.55 -10.02 4.59
N PHE A 98 4.90 -10.85 5.41
CA PHE A 98 3.58 -11.38 5.11
C PHE A 98 2.54 -10.27 4.93
N PHE A 99 2.48 -9.33 5.88
CA PHE A 99 1.51 -8.23 5.82
C PHE A 99 1.82 -7.24 4.69
N ALA A 100 3.11 -7.04 4.37
CA ALA A 100 3.50 -6.27 3.21
C ALA A 100 2.99 -6.89 1.89
N ASP A 101 3.09 -8.22 1.75
CA ASP A 101 2.57 -8.95 0.58
C ASP A 101 1.04 -8.81 0.48
N PHE A 102 0.35 -8.99 1.61
CA PHE A 102 -1.10 -8.79 1.72
C PHE A 102 -1.52 -7.38 1.29
N ALA A 103 -0.81 -6.36 1.75
CA ALA A 103 -1.12 -4.97 1.43
C ALA A 103 -0.94 -4.65 -0.07
N LEU A 104 0.08 -5.24 -0.71
CA LEU A 104 0.28 -5.11 -2.16
C LEU A 104 -0.86 -5.77 -2.96
N ARG A 105 -1.33 -6.96 -2.54
CA ARG A 105 -2.45 -7.66 -3.18
C ARG A 105 -3.72 -6.81 -3.11
N ALA A 106 -4.02 -6.24 -1.94
CA ALA A 106 -5.17 -5.36 -1.75
C ALA A 106 -5.10 -4.12 -2.67
N ALA A 107 -3.93 -3.48 -2.76
CA ALA A 107 -3.72 -2.33 -3.63
C ALA A 107 -3.96 -2.67 -5.11
N TYR A 108 -3.53 -3.85 -5.57
CA TYR A 108 -3.73 -4.31 -6.94
C TYR A 108 -5.21 -4.43 -7.31
N TYR A 109 -6.06 -4.95 -6.42
CA TYR A 109 -7.49 -5.03 -6.71
C TYR A 109 -8.14 -3.65 -6.78
N LEU A 110 -7.75 -2.73 -5.89
CA LEU A 110 -8.41 -1.44 -5.74
C LEU A 110 -8.14 -0.42 -6.83
N GLY A 111 -7.03 -0.49 -7.55
CA GLY A 111 -6.68 0.62 -8.46
C GLY A 111 -5.21 0.93 -8.47
N LEU A 112 -4.58 0.70 -7.32
CA LEU A 112 -3.50 1.55 -6.85
C LEU A 112 -2.15 1.00 -7.32
N PRO A 113 -1.35 1.75 -8.08
CA PRO A 113 0.00 1.32 -8.45
C PRO A 113 0.93 1.47 -7.24
N ALA A 114 1.10 0.36 -6.53
CA ALA A 114 1.94 0.28 -5.35
C ALA A 114 3.41 -0.04 -5.70
N SER A 115 4.30 0.77 -5.15
CA SER A 115 5.72 0.47 -5.04
C SER A 115 5.94 -0.53 -3.90
N GLY A 116 6.72 -1.58 -4.16
CA GLY A 116 6.92 -2.74 -3.29
C GLY A 116 7.51 -2.39 -1.92
N PRO A 117 7.60 -3.36 -0.99
CA PRO A 117 8.04 -3.08 0.37
C PRO A 117 9.54 -2.75 0.40
N VAL A 118 9.85 -1.46 0.34
CA VAL A 118 11.21 -0.95 0.40
C VAL A 118 11.74 -1.19 1.82
N PRO A 119 12.83 -1.95 2.00
CA PRO A 119 13.48 -2.10 3.30
C PRO A 119 14.09 -0.78 3.73
N LEU A 120 13.51 -0.15 4.74
CA LEU A 120 14.13 1.00 5.38
C LEU A 120 15.18 0.49 6.39
N PRO A 121 16.22 1.30 6.68
CA PRO A 121 17.22 0.93 7.68
C PRO A 121 16.55 0.54 9.00
N ARG A 122 16.99 -0.54 9.63
CA ARG A 122 16.47 -0.96 10.95
C ARG A 122 16.98 -0.02 12.04
N ILE A 123 16.14 0.27 13.04
CA ILE A 123 16.57 0.98 14.25
C ILE A 123 17.03 -0.09 15.25
N VAL A 124 18.22 0.10 15.84
CA VAL A 124 18.76 -0.82 16.85
C VAL A 124 18.99 -0.04 18.13
N GLU A 125 18.17 -0.31 19.13
CA GLU A 125 18.31 0.23 20.48
C GLU A 125 19.08 -0.79 21.31
N ARG A 126 20.11 -0.36 22.03
CA ARG A 126 20.94 -1.23 22.87
C ARG A 126 20.97 -0.69 24.29
N TRP A 127 20.84 -1.59 25.26
CA TRP A 127 20.99 -1.26 26.67
C TRP A 127 21.80 -2.34 27.39
N THR A 128 22.60 -1.90 28.34
CA THR A 128 23.46 -2.78 29.14
C THR A 128 22.96 -2.80 30.56
N VAL A 129 22.61 -3.97 31.08
CA VAL A 129 22.03 -4.11 32.42
C VAL A 129 22.91 -5.06 33.23
N PRO A 130 23.20 -4.75 34.51
CA PRO A 130 23.85 -5.70 35.41
C PRO A 130 23.03 -6.99 35.53
N ARG A 131 23.68 -8.15 35.48
CA ARG A 131 22.97 -9.44 35.57
C ARG A 131 22.32 -9.67 36.93
N ALA A 132 22.96 -9.16 37.99
CA ALA A 132 22.45 -9.21 39.36
C ALA A 132 21.88 -7.86 39.76
N HIS A 133 20.88 -7.87 40.64
CA HIS A 133 20.23 -6.67 41.16
C HIS A 133 21.11 -5.82 42.10
N PHE A 134 22.19 -6.38 42.68
CA PHE A 134 23.04 -5.66 43.66
C PHE A 134 24.53 -6.04 43.56
N ILE A 135 25.41 -5.07 43.87
CA ILE A 135 26.90 -5.12 43.96
C ILE A 135 27.68 -5.57 42.68
N HIS A 136 27.22 -6.58 41.94
CA HIS A 136 27.99 -7.24 40.87
C HIS A 136 28.03 -6.47 39.53
N LYS A 137 28.51 -5.22 39.53
CA LYS A 137 28.60 -4.35 38.33
C LYS A 137 29.56 -4.86 37.24
N LYS A 138 30.56 -5.69 37.59
CA LYS A 138 31.49 -6.29 36.61
C LYS A 138 30.80 -7.33 35.70
N SER A 139 29.66 -7.88 36.13
CA SER A 139 28.86 -8.82 35.36
C SER A 139 27.67 -8.09 34.72
N GLN A 140 27.80 -7.77 33.44
CA GLN A 140 26.76 -7.08 32.66
C GLN A 140 26.28 -7.94 31.49
N GLU A 141 25.10 -7.63 31.00
CA GLU A 141 24.48 -8.23 29.83
C GLU A 141 24.03 -7.14 28.85
N ASN A 142 24.24 -7.39 27.57
CA ASN A 142 23.82 -6.50 26.49
C ASN A 142 22.49 -6.99 25.94
N PHE A 143 21.49 -6.13 25.94
CA PHE A 143 20.20 -6.37 25.30
C PHE A 143 20.06 -5.45 24.09
N GLU A 144 19.30 -5.92 23.10
CA GLU A 144 18.97 -5.12 21.93
C GLU A 144 17.50 -5.26 21.54
N ARG A 145 16.93 -4.16 21.04
CA ARG A 145 15.64 -4.12 20.36
C ARG A 145 15.83 -3.65 18.94
N LYS A 146 15.54 -4.53 17.99
CA LYS A 146 15.64 -4.27 16.55
C LYS A 146 14.25 -3.95 15.99
N THR A 147 14.02 -2.70 15.63
CA THR A 147 12.79 -2.28 14.94
C THR A 147 13.02 -2.33 13.44
N LEU A 148 12.39 -3.29 12.78
CA LEU A 148 12.39 -3.47 11.33
C LEU A 148 11.33 -2.59 10.72
N ARG A 149 11.63 -2.01 9.55
CA ARG A 149 10.77 -1.02 8.91
C ARG A 149 10.66 -1.30 7.42
N ARG A 150 9.44 -1.27 6.90
CA ARG A 150 9.17 -1.36 5.46
C ARG A 150 8.31 -0.18 5.03
N LEU A 151 8.52 0.29 3.81
CA LEU A 151 7.74 1.37 3.21
C LEU A 151 7.04 0.83 1.97
N ILE A 152 5.73 1.03 1.88
CA ILE A 152 4.93 0.85 0.68
C ILE A 152 4.53 2.25 0.24
N GLN A 153 4.83 2.60 -1.00
CA GLN A 153 4.49 3.90 -1.58
C GLN A 153 3.48 3.70 -2.70
N ILE A 154 2.32 4.35 -2.59
CA ILE A 154 1.32 4.40 -3.64
C ILE A 154 1.53 5.66 -4.46
N LYS A 155 1.54 5.48 -5.77
CA LYS A 155 1.60 6.57 -6.74
C LYS A 155 0.24 6.73 -7.41
N ASP A 156 -0.08 7.93 -7.90
CA ASP A 156 -1.24 8.23 -8.74
C ASP A 156 -2.58 7.63 -8.22
N GLY A 157 -2.78 7.65 -6.91
CA GLY A 157 -3.96 7.08 -6.25
C GLY A 157 -5.05 8.13 -6.04
N ASN A 158 -6.29 7.77 -6.31
CA ASN A 158 -7.44 8.58 -5.89
C ASN A 158 -7.52 8.60 -4.34
N PRO A 159 -7.71 9.77 -3.70
CA PRO A 159 -7.73 9.90 -2.25
C PRO A 159 -8.77 9.02 -1.56
N GLU A 160 -9.96 8.85 -2.14
CA GLU A 160 -11.01 8.00 -1.57
C GLU A 160 -10.62 6.52 -1.62
N THR A 161 -10.08 6.06 -2.75
CA THR A 161 -9.62 4.68 -2.90
C THR A 161 -8.45 4.37 -1.97
N VAL A 162 -7.55 5.33 -1.74
CA VAL A 162 -6.46 5.21 -0.76
C VAL A 162 -7.02 5.07 0.65
N GLN A 163 -8.06 5.83 1.02
CA GLN A 163 -8.70 5.70 2.33
C GLN A 163 -9.37 4.33 2.51
N VAL A 164 -10.07 3.82 1.48
CA VAL A 164 -10.65 2.47 1.50
C VAL A 164 -9.56 1.41 1.67
N TRP A 165 -8.44 1.55 0.97
CA TRP A 165 -7.29 0.65 1.13
C TRP A 165 -6.75 0.67 2.57
N LEU A 166 -6.53 1.85 3.15
CA LEU A 166 -6.06 1.98 4.53
C LEU A 166 -7.06 1.40 5.54
N ALA A 167 -8.36 1.64 5.35
CA ALA A 167 -9.41 1.09 6.19
C ALA A 167 -9.41 -0.44 6.15
N PHE A 168 -9.30 -1.04 4.96
CA PHE A 168 -9.19 -2.48 4.78
C PHE A 168 -7.96 -3.08 5.48
N LEU A 169 -6.81 -2.38 5.43
CA LEU A 169 -5.60 -2.80 6.15
C LEU A 169 -5.74 -2.71 7.67
N MET A 170 -6.51 -1.74 8.16
CA MET A 170 -6.79 -1.59 9.59
C MET A 170 -7.72 -2.69 10.11
N GLU A 171 -8.75 -3.04 9.35
CA GLU A 171 -9.68 -4.12 9.67
C GLU A 171 -8.95 -5.47 9.74
N HIS A 172 -8.06 -5.73 8.80
CA HIS A 172 -7.29 -6.97 8.72
C HIS A 172 -5.84 -6.80 9.20
N ALA A 173 -5.62 -5.95 10.21
CA ALA A 173 -4.29 -5.69 10.74
C ALA A 173 -3.68 -6.95 11.37
N TYR A 174 -2.49 -7.32 10.89
CA TYR A 174 -1.77 -8.47 11.43
C TYR A 174 -1.04 -8.08 12.73
N TYR A 175 -1.02 -8.98 13.70
CA TYR A 175 -0.51 -8.69 15.04
C TYR A 175 1.00 -8.34 15.04
N GLY A 176 1.40 -7.48 15.98
CA GLY A 176 2.80 -7.08 16.15
C GLY A 176 3.34 -6.16 15.05
N ILE A 177 2.47 -5.55 14.25
CA ILE A 177 2.82 -4.54 13.25
C ILE A 177 2.19 -3.20 13.62
N GLY A 178 3.02 -2.15 13.69
CA GLY A 178 2.57 -0.77 13.77
C GLY A 178 2.59 -0.12 12.39
N MET A 179 1.51 0.58 12.03
CA MET A 179 1.37 1.28 10.76
C MET A 179 1.40 2.80 10.95
N LYS A 180 2.08 3.51 10.06
CA LYS A 180 2.02 4.97 9.94
C LYS A 180 1.81 5.31 8.48
N ALA A 181 0.68 5.93 8.15
CA ALA A 181 0.38 6.40 6.81
C ALA A 181 0.57 7.92 6.73
N ASN A 182 1.30 8.38 5.72
CA ASN A 182 1.28 9.77 5.28
C ASN A 182 0.43 9.81 4.00
N VAL A 183 -0.59 10.66 3.95
CA VAL A 183 -1.49 10.81 2.80
C VAL A 183 -1.35 12.23 2.26
N TRP A 184 -1.20 12.35 0.94
CA TRP A 184 -1.13 13.63 0.23
C TRP A 184 -2.41 13.84 -0.56
N ASN A 185 -3.06 14.98 -0.31
CA ASN A 185 -4.24 15.42 -1.04
C ASN A 185 -3.97 16.75 -1.73
N TYR A 186 -4.55 16.93 -2.91
CA TYR A 186 -4.52 18.18 -3.66
C TYR A 186 -5.85 18.90 -3.51
N GLU A 187 -5.81 20.13 -3.02
CA GLU A 187 -6.98 20.98 -2.89
C GLU A 187 -6.72 22.33 -3.58
N LYS A 188 -7.80 22.99 -3.98
CA LYS A 188 -7.73 24.33 -4.58
C LYS A 188 -7.51 25.39 -3.50
N LEU A 189 -7.01 26.55 -3.91
CA LEU A 189 -6.92 27.72 -3.04
C LEU A 189 -8.34 28.14 -2.58
N GLY A 190 -8.46 28.58 -1.32
CA GLY A 190 -9.76 28.94 -0.73
C GLY A 190 -10.46 27.81 0.04
N VAL A 191 -9.67 26.93 0.68
CA VAL A 191 -10.10 25.73 1.42
C VAL A 191 -11.25 25.98 2.41
N GLY A 192 -11.33 27.16 3.05
CA GLY A 192 -12.38 27.45 4.03
C GLY A 192 -13.81 27.32 3.48
N LYS A 193 -14.06 27.85 2.28
CA LYS A 193 -15.40 27.79 1.66
C LYS A 193 -15.79 26.37 1.23
N THR A 194 -14.81 25.59 0.77
CA THR A 194 -15.03 24.20 0.39
C THR A 194 -15.24 23.32 1.62
N MET A 195 -14.54 23.61 2.72
CA MET A 195 -14.74 22.92 4.00
C MET A 195 -16.15 23.17 4.54
N ASP A 196 -16.62 24.41 4.55
CA ASP A 196 -17.97 24.75 5.04
C ASP A 196 -19.06 24.01 4.26
N ALA A 197 -18.97 23.96 2.92
CA ALA A 197 -19.90 23.20 2.08
C ALA A 197 -19.81 21.68 2.36
N SER A 198 -18.61 21.13 2.43
CA SER A 198 -18.42 19.69 2.72
C SER A 198 -18.90 19.31 4.13
N MET A 199 -18.85 20.23 5.10
CA MET A 199 -19.32 20.00 6.46
C MET A 199 -20.85 19.76 6.49
N GLU A 200 -21.61 20.45 5.65
CA GLU A 200 -23.07 20.24 5.56
C GLU A 200 -23.43 18.88 4.98
N GLU A 201 -22.65 18.38 4.02
CA GLU A 201 -22.78 17.04 3.47
C GLU A 201 -22.39 15.98 4.50
N LEU A 202 -21.23 16.15 5.15
CA LEU A 202 -20.72 15.25 6.18
C LEU A 202 -21.66 15.13 7.39
N LYS A 203 -22.38 16.20 7.76
CA LYS A 203 -23.39 16.15 8.83
C LYS A 203 -24.47 15.10 8.57
N LYS A 204 -24.93 14.96 7.32
CA LYS A 204 -25.96 13.97 6.94
C LYS A 204 -25.45 12.54 7.10
N ASP A 205 -24.21 12.28 6.68
CA ASP A 205 -23.57 10.97 6.82
C ASP A 205 -23.26 10.63 8.28
N LEU A 206 -22.87 11.65 9.07
CA LEU A 206 -22.62 11.52 10.49
C LEU A 206 -23.88 11.15 11.25
N ASP A 207 -25.03 11.79 10.97
CA ASP A 207 -26.30 11.48 11.65
C ASP A 207 -26.67 9.99 11.57
N SER A 208 -26.41 9.38 10.42
CA SER A 208 -26.56 7.95 10.23
C SER A 208 -25.62 7.16 11.16
N LYS A 209 -24.34 7.53 11.24
CA LYS A 209 -23.35 6.89 12.12
C LYS A 209 -23.63 7.12 13.62
N TRP A 210 -24.15 8.29 14.00
CA TRP A 210 -24.52 8.61 15.39
C TRP A 210 -25.64 7.73 15.92
N SER A 211 -26.57 7.30 15.05
CA SER A 211 -27.62 6.36 15.45
C SER A 211 -27.06 4.99 15.89
N LEU A 212 -25.92 4.55 15.33
CA LEU A 212 -25.25 3.31 15.71
C LEU A 212 -24.54 3.42 17.08
N ILE A 213 -24.16 4.63 17.50
CA ILE A 213 -23.42 4.87 18.75
C ILE A 213 -24.32 4.69 19.99
N GLY A 214 -25.62 4.41 19.83
CA GLY A 214 -26.53 4.05 20.93
C GLY A 214 -26.79 5.18 21.92
N LEU A 215 -26.24 6.37 21.67
CA LEU A 215 -26.49 7.56 22.47
C LEU A 215 -27.83 8.15 22.04
N SER A 216 -28.79 8.20 22.96
CA SER A 216 -30.03 8.92 22.73
C SER A 216 -29.70 10.40 22.52
N ARG A 217 -30.30 11.04 21.50
CA ARG A 217 -30.13 12.48 21.18
C ARG A 217 -30.40 13.44 22.36
N LYS A 218 -30.89 12.94 23.50
CA LYS A 218 -31.25 13.74 24.69
C LYS A 218 -30.20 13.73 25.79
N ASP A 219 -29.10 13.00 25.65
CA ASP A 219 -28.15 12.82 26.74
C ASP A 219 -27.10 13.95 26.78
N ALA A 220 -26.98 14.62 27.93
CA ALA A 220 -25.92 15.60 28.27
C ALA A 220 -24.49 15.10 28.02
N VAL A 221 -24.34 13.82 27.71
CA VAL A 221 -23.11 13.14 27.30
C VAL A 221 -22.64 13.60 25.92
N ALA A 222 -23.52 13.92 24.97
CA ALA A 222 -23.11 14.39 23.64
C ALA A 222 -22.40 15.74 23.72
N GLU A 223 -22.92 16.66 24.52
CA GLU A 223 -22.30 17.96 24.81
C GLU A 223 -20.97 17.77 25.55
N LYS A 224 -20.93 16.84 26.52
CA LYS A 224 -19.70 16.48 27.25
C LYS A 224 -18.65 15.80 26.37
N VAL A 225 -19.05 15.06 25.34
CA VAL A 225 -18.16 14.45 24.35
C VAL A 225 -17.57 15.52 23.43
N LEU A 226 -18.37 16.49 22.96
CA LEU A 226 -17.85 17.67 22.26
C LEU A 226 -16.83 18.41 23.13
N GLU A 227 -17.17 18.65 24.40
CA GLU A 227 -16.29 19.31 25.35
C GLU A 227 -14.99 18.50 25.63
N MET A 228 -15.07 17.17 25.65
CA MET A 228 -13.91 16.29 25.77
C MET A 228 -13.03 16.30 24.51
N ILE A 229 -13.62 16.39 23.33
CA ILE A 229 -12.91 16.50 22.05
C ILE A 229 -12.17 17.85 21.97
N ASP A 230 -12.80 18.93 22.43
CA ASP A 230 -12.21 20.28 22.45
C ASP A 230 -11.14 20.44 23.55
N LYS A 231 -11.08 19.53 24.52
CA LYS A 231 -10.08 19.57 25.58
C LYS A 231 -8.69 19.30 25.00
N LYS A 232 -7.76 20.25 25.23
CA LYS A 232 -6.33 20.20 24.82
C LYS A 232 -5.61 18.88 25.12
N THR A 233 -6.06 18.12 26.10
CA THR A 233 -5.54 16.79 26.46
C THR A 233 -5.73 15.74 25.37
N PHE A 234 -6.87 15.75 24.66
CA PHE A 234 -7.14 14.85 23.54
C PHE A 234 -6.25 15.20 22.33
N MET A 235 -6.10 16.49 22.05
CA MET A 235 -5.22 16.99 20.99
C MET A 235 -3.73 16.65 21.19
N ARG A 236 -3.26 16.63 22.45
CA ARG A 236 -1.87 16.26 22.78
C ARG A 236 -1.53 14.80 22.46
N GLY A 237 -2.52 13.90 22.41
CA GLY A 237 -2.33 12.49 22.02
C GLY A 237 -2.14 12.27 20.51
N ARG A 238 -2.55 13.22 19.65
CA ARG A 238 -2.34 13.18 18.20
C ARG A 238 -0.93 13.61 17.77
N GLU A 239 -0.27 14.43 18.58
CA GLU A 239 1.13 14.77 18.34
C GLU A 239 1.99 13.53 18.63
N GLY A 240 2.39 12.80 17.58
CA GLY A 240 3.43 11.78 17.69
C GLY A 240 4.70 12.34 18.35
N PRO A 241 5.63 11.49 18.82
CA PRO A 241 6.80 11.95 19.55
C PRO A 241 7.53 13.04 18.77
N LYS A 242 7.51 14.28 19.29
CA LYS A 242 8.28 15.40 18.75
C LYS A 242 9.73 14.97 18.78
N THR A 243 10.30 14.63 17.64
CA THR A 243 11.75 14.62 17.48
C THR A 243 12.18 16.03 17.79
N ARG A 244 12.70 16.27 19.00
CA ARG A 244 13.48 17.47 19.30
C ARG A 244 14.69 17.42 18.38
N ILE A 245 14.54 18.01 17.20
CA ILE A 245 15.69 18.47 16.44
C ILE A 245 16.01 19.79 17.13
N ASP A 246 16.88 19.73 18.13
CA ASP A 246 17.46 20.94 18.67
C ASP A 246 18.17 21.64 17.49
N PRO A 247 17.91 22.92 17.22
CA PRO A 247 18.63 23.62 16.16
C PRO A 247 20.12 23.54 16.46
N LEU A 248 20.90 23.10 15.47
CA LEU A 248 22.35 23.02 15.57
C LEU A 248 22.89 24.35 16.12
N PRO A 249 23.75 24.33 17.16
CA PRO A 249 24.28 25.56 17.72
C PRO A 249 25.06 26.31 16.63
N LEU A 250 24.69 27.57 16.41
CA LEU A 250 25.24 28.42 15.35
C LEU A 250 26.73 28.78 15.52
N ASN A 251 27.35 28.38 16.65
CA ASN A 251 28.75 28.67 16.95
C ASN A 251 29.52 27.37 17.24
N PRO A 252 30.66 27.10 16.57
CA PRO A 252 31.51 25.98 16.90
C PRO A 252 32.17 26.20 18.28
N PRO A 253 32.48 25.13 19.03
CA PRO A 253 33.11 25.23 20.34
C PRO A 253 34.52 25.84 20.18
N THR A 254 34.75 26.97 20.86
CA THR A 254 36.10 27.50 21.07
C THR A 254 36.83 26.60 22.07
N TYR A 255 37.94 26.02 21.65
CA TYR A 255 38.86 25.31 22.54
C TYR A 255 39.75 26.36 23.24
N ASN A 256 39.71 26.37 24.57
CA ASN A 256 40.76 26.95 25.41
C ASN A 256 41.80 25.86 25.74
#